data_AF-Q3BKH2-F1
#
_entry.id   AF-Q3BKH2-F1
#
_cell.length_a   1.000
_cell.length_b   1.000
_cell.length_c   1.000
_cell.angle_alpha   90.00
_cell.angle_beta   90.00
_cell.angle_gamma   90.00
#
_symmetry.space_group_name_H-M   'P 1'
#
loop_
_entity.id
_entity.type
_entity.pdbx_description
1 polymer ?
#
loop_
_entity_poly.entity_id
_entity_poly.type
_entity_poly.pdbx_seq_one_letter_code
_entity_poly.pdbx_strand_id
1 'polypeptide(L)'
;MIPLGHGNRPRDPDRRHRRPEGGAGGRARQGRRGPGADRAPELQIEKLKRELYGPRAERSARLIDQMELAFEELAAAATEDEITAEKAAARTTNVAAFTRNRPARKPFPEHLPRERVVEPAPSACSCCGGDRLRKIGEDVTETLEVIPRQWKVIQRVREKFSCRDCEKISQAPAPFHVTPRGWAGPSLLAMILFEKFGQHQPLNRQAERYAKEGVPLSLSTLADQVGAGCAALEPLIRRIEPSELRRPQTTPGSGLPWTRHWRKTD
;
A
#
# COMPACT_ATOMS: atom_id res chain seq x y z
N MET A 1 -6.63 -59.07 49.26
CA MET A 1 -8.01 -59.58 49.26
C MET A 1 -8.81 -58.79 48.24
N ILE A 2 -9.26 -59.48 47.18
CA ILE A 2 -10.24 -59.10 46.12
C ILE A 2 -11.64 -58.95 46.79
N PRO A 3 -12.66 -58.16 46.34
CA PRO A 3 -13.21 -58.01 44.97
C PRO A 3 -13.61 -56.57 44.52
N LEU A 4 -13.71 -56.23 43.22
CA LEU A 4 -14.81 -56.46 42.22
C LEU A 4 -16.19 -56.03 42.76
N GLY A 5 -17.09 -55.32 42.09
CA GLY A 5 -17.23 -54.87 40.70
C GLY A 5 -18.72 -54.49 40.49
N HIS A 6 -18.97 -53.46 39.66
CA HIS A 6 -20.15 -53.12 38.85
C HIS A 6 -21.61 -53.17 39.38
N GLY A 7 -22.35 -52.09 39.11
CA GLY A 7 -23.82 -52.06 39.00
C GLY A 7 -24.36 -50.68 38.57
N ASN A 8 -25.18 -50.63 37.52
CA ASN A 8 -25.52 -49.46 36.70
C ASN A 8 -26.87 -48.79 37.11
N ARG A 9 -27.07 -47.51 36.72
CA ARG A 9 -28.22 -46.59 37.02
C ARG A 9 -29.61 -47.05 36.49
N PRO A 10 -30.77 -46.50 36.95
CA PRO A 10 -31.37 -45.31 36.28
C PRO A 10 -32.22 -44.34 37.17
N ARG A 11 -32.67 -43.24 36.54
CA ARG A 11 -33.33 -42.00 37.02
C ARG A 11 -34.75 -42.18 37.60
N ASP A 12 -35.12 -41.28 38.52
CA ASP A 12 -36.51 -40.96 38.88
C ASP A 12 -36.89 -39.53 38.40
N PRO A 13 -37.96 -39.35 37.60
CA PRO A 13 -38.34 -38.08 37.00
C PRO A 13 -39.68 -37.52 37.52
N ASP A 14 -39.83 -37.11 38.78
CA ASP A 14 -40.93 -36.19 39.13
C ASP A 14 -40.74 -35.49 40.48
N ARG A 15 -40.47 -34.18 40.45
CA ARG A 15 -40.80 -33.29 41.57
C ARG A 15 -41.30 -31.96 41.02
N ARG A 16 -42.55 -32.00 40.56
CA ARG A 16 -43.44 -30.84 40.45
C ARG A 16 -43.63 -30.16 41.82
N HIS A 17 -44.11 -28.92 41.74
CA HIS A 17 -44.69 -28.07 42.78
C HIS A 17 -43.75 -27.03 43.42
N ARG A 18 -43.74 -25.81 42.86
CA ARG A 18 -44.68 -24.73 43.22
C ARG A 18 -44.36 -23.44 42.44
N ARG A 19 -45.35 -22.96 41.67
CA ARG A 19 -45.50 -21.53 41.38
C ARG A 19 -46.26 -20.89 42.55
N PRO A 20 -45.97 -19.63 42.87
CA PRO A 20 -47.02 -18.69 43.20
C PRO A 20 -47.09 -17.60 42.13
N GLU A 21 -48.33 -17.31 41.75
CA GLU A 21 -48.72 -16.20 40.91
C GLU A 21 -48.57 -14.89 41.68
N GLY A 22 -48.10 -13.86 40.99
CA GLY A 22 -48.05 -12.48 41.49
C GLY A 22 -48.10 -11.55 40.28
N GLY A 23 -49.31 -11.13 39.93
CA GLY A 23 -49.58 -10.27 38.79
C GLY A 23 -49.27 -8.80 39.04
N ALA A 24 -48.83 -8.17 37.95
CA ALA A 24 -49.12 -6.80 37.50
C ALA A 24 -48.79 -5.60 38.42
N GLY A 25 -47.89 -4.75 37.91
CA GLY A 25 -47.91 -3.32 38.23
C GLY A 25 -46.55 -2.64 38.21
N GLY A 26 -45.97 -2.38 37.03
CA GLY A 26 -44.72 -1.63 36.94
C GLY A 26 -44.52 -1.00 35.57
N ARG A 27 -45.12 0.18 35.35
CA ARG A 27 -44.78 1.06 34.23
C ARG A 27 -43.29 1.42 34.34
N ALA A 28 -42.43 0.83 33.53
CA ALA A 28 -41.02 1.19 33.44
C ALA A 28 -40.73 1.78 32.05
N ARG A 29 -40.75 3.12 32.03
CA ARG A 29 -40.02 4.05 31.17
C ARG A 29 -39.40 3.44 29.90
N GLN A 30 -39.96 3.79 28.75
CA GLN A 30 -39.22 3.80 27.49
C GLN A 30 -38.08 4.81 27.62
N GLY A 31 -36.91 4.34 28.07
CA GLY A 31 -35.67 5.08 27.98
C GLY A 31 -35.33 5.24 26.51
N ARG A 32 -35.30 6.49 26.04
CA ARG A 32 -34.74 6.85 24.73
C ARG A 32 -33.31 6.30 24.69
N ARG A 33 -33.08 5.18 24.00
CA ARG A 33 -31.73 4.74 23.65
C ARG A 33 -31.19 5.76 22.65
N GLY A 34 -30.22 6.56 23.09
CA GLY A 34 -29.47 7.42 22.20
C GLY A 34 -28.66 6.59 21.19
N PRO A 35 -28.29 7.16 20.03
CA PRO A 35 -27.64 6.46 18.90
C PRO A 35 -26.23 5.89 19.19
N GLY A 36 -25.77 5.91 20.45
CA GLY A 36 -24.50 5.32 20.90
C GLY A 36 -24.63 4.04 21.73
N ALA A 37 -25.85 3.63 22.12
CA ALA A 37 -26.05 2.47 23.01
C ALA A 37 -25.93 1.11 22.29
N ASP A 38 -26.08 1.08 20.98
CA ASP A 38 -26.12 -0.16 20.19
C ASP A 38 -24.72 -0.60 19.69
N ARG A 39 -23.71 0.27 19.80
CA ARG A 39 -22.31 -0.06 19.43
C ARG A 39 -21.59 -0.92 20.46
N ALA A 40 -22.02 -0.87 21.73
CA ALA A 40 -21.39 -1.64 22.80
C ALA A 40 -21.40 -3.17 22.57
N PRO A 41 -22.52 -3.82 22.18
CA PRO A 41 -22.50 -5.25 21.86
C PRO A 41 -21.72 -5.58 20.59
N GLU A 42 -21.71 -4.70 19.59
CA GLU A 42 -20.94 -4.87 18.35
C GLU A 42 -19.44 -4.87 18.63
N LEU A 43 -18.96 -3.91 19.44
CA LEU A 43 -17.58 -3.82 19.91
C LEU A 43 -17.19 -5.04 20.76
N GLN A 44 -18.12 -5.58 21.54
CA GLN A 44 -17.90 -6.81 22.34
C GLN A 44 -17.73 -8.04 21.43
N ILE A 45 -18.57 -8.17 20.40
CA ILE A 45 -18.48 -9.25 19.40
C ILE A 45 -17.17 -9.14 18.61
N GLU A 46 -16.79 -7.92 18.23
CA GLU A 46 -15.54 -7.67 17.51
C GLU A 46 -14.32 -8.00 18.38
N LYS A 47 -14.35 -7.63 19.66
CA LYS A 47 -13.31 -7.99 20.65
C LYS A 47 -13.19 -9.51 20.80
N LEU A 48 -14.31 -10.22 20.97
CA LEU A 48 -14.32 -11.69 21.10
C LEU A 48 -13.84 -12.38 19.83
N LYS A 49 -14.22 -11.88 18.64
CA LYS A 49 -13.71 -12.38 17.36
C LYS A 49 -12.19 -12.17 17.25
N ARG A 50 -11.68 -11.04 17.73
CA ARG A 50 -10.24 -10.75 17.75
C ARG A 50 -9.48 -11.61 18.77
N GLU A 51 -10.07 -11.92 19.92
CA GLU A 51 -9.46 -12.84 20.90
C GLU A 51 -9.44 -14.30 20.40
N LEU A 52 -10.50 -14.76 19.74
CA LEU A 52 -10.63 -16.13 19.24
C LEU A 52 -9.84 -16.38 17.96
N TYR A 53 -9.91 -15.46 17.00
CA TYR A 53 -9.33 -15.64 15.66
C TYR A 53 -8.08 -14.80 15.42
N GLY A 54 -7.83 -13.75 16.21
CA GLY A 54 -6.65 -12.89 16.07
C GLY A 54 -5.33 -13.66 16.20
N PRO A 55 -5.12 -14.49 17.25
CA PRO A 55 -3.88 -15.24 17.38
C PRO A 55 -3.64 -16.26 16.25
N ARG A 56 -4.72 -16.81 15.68
CA ARG A 56 -4.66 -17.79 14.60
C ARG A 56 -4.42 -17.12 13.25
N ALA A 57 -5.09 -16.00 12.99
CA ALA A 57 -4.92 -15.18 11.78
C ALA A 57 -3.54 -14.51 11.75
N GLU A 58 -3.03 -14.00 12.88
CA GLU A 58 -1.69 -13.42 12.99
C GLU A 58 -0.59 -14.48 12.83
N ARG A 59 -0.78 -15.70 13.35
CA ARG A 59 0.15 -16.82 13.10
C ARG A 59 0.14 -17.29 11.65
N SER A 60 -1.04 -17.40 11.02
CA SER A 60 -1.11 -17.78 9.61
C SER A 60 -0.52 -16.71 8.71
N ALA A 61 -0.76 -15.42 8.99
CA ALA A 61 -0.15 -14.32 8.24
C ALA A 61 1.38 -14.34 8.37
N ARG A 62 1.92 -14.46 9.59
CA ARG A 62 3.37 -14.59 9.80
C ARG A 62 3.98 -15.80 9.11
N LEU A 63 3.27 -16.93 9.09
CA LEU A 63 3.73 -18.13 8.41
C LEU A 63 3.72 -17.93 6.89
N ILE A 64 2.70 -17.25 6.35
CA ILE A 64 2.65 -16.89 4.93
C ILE A 64 3.82 -15.96 4.60
N ASP A 65 4.04 -14.88 5.36
CA ASP A 65 5.16 -13.95 5.15
C ASP A 65 6.52 -14.69 5.19
N GLN A 66 6.68 -15.63 6.14
CA GLN A 66 7.89 -16.46 6.25
C GLN A 66 8.06 -17.40 5.05
N MET A 67 6.97 -17.99 4.56
CA MET A 67 7.00 -18.85 3.38
C MET A 67 7.23 -18.06 2.10
N GLU A 68 6.64 -16.86 1.96
CA GLU A 68 6.90 -15.94 0.85
C GLU A 68 8.39 -15.57 0.81
N LEU A 69 8.98 -15.20 1.95
CA LEU A 69 10.42 -14.94 2.04
C LEU A 69 11.25 -16.18 1.65
N ALA A 70 10.89 -17.37 2.15
CA ALA A 70 11.58 -18.61 1.78
C ALA A 70 11.44 -18.94 0.28
N PHE A 71 10.28 -18.64 -0.33
CA PHE A 71 10.08 -18.79 -1.77
C PHE A 71 10.91 -17.79 -2.57
N GLU A 72 11.02 -16.54 -2.11
CA GLU A 72 11.89 -15.52 -2.71
C GLU A 72 13.36 -15.97 -2.66
N GLU A 73 13.83 -16.48 -1.51
CA GLU A 73 15.19 -17.00 -1.34
C GLU A 73 15.47 -18.19 -2.27
N LEU A 74 14.54 -19.16 -2.34
CA LEU A 74 14.68 -20.33 -3.23
C LEU A 74 14.65 -19.93 -4.71
N ALA A 75 13.81 -18.96 -5.08
CA ALA A 75 13.76 -18.45 -6.44
C ALA A 75 15.07 -17.73 -6.81
N ALA A 76 15.60 -16.90 -5.90
CA ALA A 76 16.89 -16.23 -6.10
C ALA A 76 18.03 -17.26 -6.26
N ALA A 77 18.11 -18.26 -5.38
CA ALA A 77 19.11 -19.32 -5.46
C ALA A 77 19.02 -20.11 -6.78
N ALA A 78 17.81 -20.45 -7.24
CA ALA A 78 17.62 -21.13 -8.51
C ALA A 78 18.13 -20.29 -9.70
N THR A 79 17.90 -18.97 -9.69
CA THR A 79 18.42 -18.09 -10.75
C THR A 79 19.95 -17.96 -10.70
N GLU A 80 20.56 -17.98 -9.51
CA GLU A 80 22.00 -17.97 -9.34
C GLU A 80 22.65 -19.25 -9.86
N ASP A 81 22.07 -20.41 -9.54
CA ASP A 81 22.50 -21.73 -10.04
C ASP A 81 22.40 -21.81 -11.58
N GLU A 82 21.33 -21.28 -12.18
CA GLU A 82 21.20 -21.22 -13.63
C GLU A 82 22.29 -20.35 -14.27
N ILE A 83 22.59 -19.18 -13.70
CA ILE A 83 23.62 -18.27 -14.21
C ILE A 83 25.02 -18.89 -14.07
N THR A 84 25.30 -19.57 -12.96
CA THR A 84 26.60 -20.23 -12.74
C THR A 84 26.78 -21.43 -13.68
N ALA A 85 25.73 -22.21 -13.91
CA ALA A 85 25.72 -23.29 -14.90
C ALA A 85 25.93 -22.77 -16.33
N GLU A 86 25.28 -21.66 -16.72
CA GLU A 86 25.50 -21.02 -18.04
C GLU A 86 26.94 -20.52 -18.19
N LYS A 87 27.51 -19.88 -17.16
CA LYS A 87 28.92 -19.44 -17.15
C LYS A 87 29.89 -20.61 -17.25
N ALA A 88 29.60 -21.75 -16.60
CA ALA A 88 30.43 -22.96 -16.66
C ALA A 88 30.32 -23.67 -18.02
N ALA A 89 29.12 -23.73 -18.61
CA ALA A 89 28.88 -24.29 -19.93
C ALA A 89 29.60 -23.48 -21.04
N ALA A 90 29.52 -22.15 -20.97
CA ALA A 90 30.22 -21.25 -21.88
C ALA A 90 31.75 -21.42 -21.86
N ARG A 91 32.32 -21.95 -20.78
CA ARG A 91 33.76 -22.22 -20.64
C ARG A 91 34.19 -23.61 -21.14
N THR A 92 33.28 -24.57 -21.32
CA THR A 92 33.65 -25.99 -21.40
C THR A 92 33.10 -26.76 -22.60
N THR A 93 32.01 -26.34 -23.25
CA THR A 93 31.41 -27.16 -24.33
C THR A 93 30.89 -26.35 -25.51
N ASN A 94 31.22 -26.81 -26.73
CA ASN A 94 30.63 -26.36 -28.00
C ASN A 94 29.57 -27.38 -28.45
N VAL A 95 28.54 -27.58 -27.62
CA VAL A 95 27.45 -28.54 -27.88
C VAL A 95 26.15 -27.77 -28.06
N ALA A 96 25.36 -28.14 -29.07
CA ALA A 96 24.07 -27.52 -29.37
C ALA A 96 23.14 -27.59 -28.15
N ALA A 97 22.89 -26.41 -27.56
CA ALA A 97 22.03 -26.26 -26.40
C ALA A 97 20.59 -26.63 -26.73
N PHE A 98 19.94 -27.42 -25.87
CA PHE A 98 18.51 -27.68 -25.94
C PHE A 98 17.75 -26.36 -25.81
N THR A 99 16.94 -26.01 -26.81
CA THR A 99 16.20 -24.75 -26.85
C THR A 99 15.05 -24.77 -25.85
N ARG A 100 15.31 -24.39 -24.60
CA ARG A 100 14.24 -23.96 -23.68
C ARG A 100 13.64 -22.68 -24.25
N ASN A 101 12.31 -22.68 -24.43
CA ASN A 101 11.58 -21.49 -24.89
C ASN A 101 11.58 -20.46 -23.75
N ARG A 102 12.61 -19.62 -23.70
CA ARG A 102 12.76 -18.57 -22.68
C ARG A 102 11.62 -17.58 -22.89
N PRO A 103 10.85 -17.23 -21.84
CA PRO A 103 9.78 -16.26 -21.98
C PRO A 103 10.35 -14.97 -22.59
N ALA A 104 9.77 -14.54 -23.71
CA ALA A 104 10.17 -13.31 -24.37
C ALA A 104 10.00 -12.13 -23.41
N ARG A 105 11.00 -11.25 -23.35
CA ARG A 105 10.94 -10.04 -22.51
C ARG A 105 9.73 -9.21 -22.95
N LYS A 106 8.79 -8.98 -22.03
CA LYS A 106 7.71 -8.02 -22.27
C LYS A 106 8.33 -6.62 -22.41
N PRO A 107 7.87 -5.80 -23.37
CA PRO A 107 8.36 -4.45 -23.51
C PRO A 107 8.03 -3.63 -22.26
N PHE A 108 8.87 -2.65 -21.94
CA PHE A 108 8.59 -1.75 -20.82
C PHE A 108 7.36 -0.87 -21.13
N PRO A 109 6.64 -0.42 -20.08
CA PRO A 109 5.46 0.41 -20.28
C PRO A 109 5.75 1.68 -21.10
N GLU A 110 4.89 1.96 -22.09
CA GLU A 110 5.11 3.05 -23.05
C GLU A 110 5.10 4.45 -22.43
N HIS A 111 4.39 4.63 -21.32
CA HIS A 111 4.24 5.92 -20.63
C HIS A 111 5.48 6.36 -19.85
N LEU A 112 6.50 5.49 -19.70
CA LEU A 112 7.73 5.86 -19.02
C LEU A 112 8.64 6.70 -19.94
N PRO A 113 9.26 7.76 -19.41
CA PRO A 113 10.17 8.60 -20.20
C PRO A 113 11.40 7.79 -20.64
N ARG A 114 11.78 7.93 -21.91
CA ARG A 114 12.96 7.27 -22.49
C ARG A 114 14.07 8.31 -22.68
N GLU A 115 15.17 8.13 -21.97
CA GLU A 115 16.41 8.85 -22.21
C GLU A 115 17.27 8.07 -23.21
N ARG A 116 17.59 8.69 -24.36
CA ARG A 116 18.36 8.04 -25.42
C ARG A 116 19.83 8.45 -25.33
N VAL A 117 20.65 7.58 -24.75
CA VAL A 117 22.11 7.72 -24.77
C VAL A 117 22.63 7.03 -26.03
N VAL A 118 23.34 7.79 -26.89
CA VAL A 118 23.95 7.26 -28.12
C VAL A 118 25.44 7.12 -27.88
N GLU A 119 25.93 5.87 -27.87
CA GLU A 119 27.36 5.59 -27.80
C GLU A 119 28.09 6.18 -29.01
N PRO A 120 29.33 6.67 -28.84
CA PRO A 120 30.07 7.32 -29.91
C PRO A 120 30.31 6.33 -31.05
N ALA A 121 30.06 6.80 -32.28
CA ALA A 121 30.35 6.03 -33.48
C ALA A 121 31.87 5.76 -33.58
N PRO A 122 32.29 4.61 -34.11
CA PRO A 122 33.70 4.35 -34.37
C PRO A 122 34.25 5.39 -35.36
N SER A 123 35.48 5.87 -35.13
CA SER A 123 36.14 6.85 -36.00
C SER A 123 36.86 6.22 -37.19
N ALA A 124 37.13 4.92 -37.14
CA ALA A 124 37.81 4.17 -38.19
C ALA A 124 37.21 2.78 -38.36
N CYS A 125 37.24 2.27 -39.59
CA CYS A 125 36.87 0.90 -39.89
C CYS A 125 37.83 -0.06 -39.19
N SER A 126 37.29 -1.03 -38.43
CA SER A 126 38.09 -2.04 -37.71
C SER A 126 38.89 -2.96 -38.64
N CYS A 127 38.55 -3.04 -39.93
CA CYS A 127 39.24 -3.89 -40.90
C CYS A 127 40.37 -3.15 -41.66
N CYS A 128 40.12 -1.92 -42.12
CA CYS A 128 41.05 -1.20 -43.00
C CYS A 128 41.51 0.17 -42.49
N GLY A 129 41.04 0.62 -41.32
CA GLY A 129 41.39 1.93 -40.75
C GLY A 129 40.81 3.14 -41.48
N GLY A 130 39.98 2.94 -42.52
CA GLY A 130 39.36 4.04 -43.26
C GLY A 130 38.32 4.81 -42.45
N ASP A 131 38.20 6.11 -42.72
CA ASP A 131 37.30 7.07 -42.06
C ASP A 131 35.92 7.18 -42.75
N ARG A 132 35.75 6.55 -43.92
CA ARG A 132 34.52 6.59 -44.73
C ARG A 132 33.45 5.62 -44.22
N LEU A 133 32.96 5.84 -43.01
CA LEU A 133 31.90 5.03 -42.38
C LEU A 133 30.52 5.60 -42.69
N ARG A 134 29.52 4.71 -42.90
CA ARG A 134 28.10 5.09 -43.08
C ARG A 134 27.24 4.41 -42.02
N LYS A 135 26.26 5.15 -41.48
CA LYS A 135 25.26 4.57 -40.55
C LYS A 135 24.28 3.70 -41.34
N ILE A 136 24.09 2.44 -40.90
CA ILE A 136 23.19 1.47 -41.56
C ILE A 136 21.92 1.24 -40.72
N GLY A 137 22.08 1.20 -39.40
CA GLY A 137 20.99 0.96 -38.46
C GLY A 137 21.42 1.28 -37.04
N GLU A 138 20.55 1.00 -36.10
CA GLU A 138 20.80 1.12 -34.67
C GLU A 138 20.15 -0.05 -33.94
N ASP A 139 20.92 -0.70 -33.09
CA ASP A 139 20.39 -1.69 -32.16
C ASP A 139 20.01 -0.96 -30.88
N VAL A 140 18.72 -0.98 -30.52
CA VAL A 140 18.20 -0.30 -29.33
C VAL A 140 18.07 -1.31 -28.19
N THR A 141 18.81 -1.08 -27.12
CA THR A 141 18.62 -1.81 -25.85
C THR A 141 17.96 -0.88 -24.85
N GLU A 142 16.77 -1.27 -24.36
CA GLU A 142 16.09 -0.53 -23.29
C GLU A 142 16.56 -1.05 -21.92
N THR A 143 16.99 -0.14 -21.06
CA THR A 143 17.32 -0.41 -19.65
C THR A 143 16.40 0.40 -18.76
N LEU A 144 15.79 -0.23 -17.77
CA LEU A 144 14.93 0.45 -16.80
C LEU A 144 15.79 0.99 -15.66
N GLU A 145 15.85 2.32 -15.55
CA GLU A 145 16.58 3.04 -14.51
C GLU A 145 15.64 3.80 -13.57
N VAL A 146 16.14 4.13 -12.37
CA VAL A 146 15.38 4.89 -11.37
C VAL A 146 16.16 6.13 -10.92
N ILE A 147 15.51 7.29 -10.94
CA ILE A 147 16.00 8.49 -10.27
C ILE A 147 15.45 8.45 -8.84
N PRO A 148 16.30 8.36 -7.79
CA PRO A 148 15.83 8.39 -6.41
C PRO A 148 15.05 9.66 -6.10
N ARG A 149 14.20 9.61 -5.07
CA ARG A 149 13.43 10.80 -4.67
C ARG A 149 14.35 11.97 -4.31
N GLN A 150 13.95 13.16 -4.76
CA GLN A 150 14.69 14.41 -4.53
C GLN A 150 13.96 15.28 -3.50
N TRP A 151 14.70 15.71 -2.48
CA TRP A 151 14.21 16.65 -1.46
C TRP A 151 14.53 18.09 -1.87
N LYS A 152 13.56 18.99 -1.74
CA LYS A 152 13.77 20.43 -1.99
C LYS A 152 13.08 21.28 -0.93
N VAL A 153 13.70 22.40 -0.60
CA VAL A 153 13.13 23.44 0.26
C VAL A 153 12.71 24.61 -0.61
N ILE A 154 11.42 24.97 -0.56
CA ILE A 154 10.90 26.13 -1.28
C ILE A 154 10.86 27.32 -0.30
N GLN A 155 11.80 28.25 -0.45
CA GLN A 155 11.79 29.50 0.30
C GLN A 155 10.91 30.53 -0.41
N ARG A 156 9.86 31.00 0.27
CA ARG A 156 8.96 32.04 -0.25
C ARG A 156 9.26 33.36 0.44
N VAL A 157 10.00 34.23 -0.23
CA VAL A 157 10.36 35.56 0.29
C VAL A 157 9.23 36.55 -0.03
N ARG A 158 8.75 37.26 0.99
CA ARG A 158 7.74 38.32 0.87
C ARG A 158 8.38 39.65 1.20
N GLU A 159 8.93 40.29 0.17
CA GLU A 159 9.56 41.60 0.30
C GLU A 159 8.57 42.65 0.79
N LYS A 160 9.06 43.53 1.66
CA LYS A 160 8.31 44.65 2.21
C LYS A 160 8.86 45.92 1.61
N PHE A 161 8.00 46.75 1.04
CA PHE A 161 8.37 48.04 0.47
C PHE A 161 7.68 49.15 1.25
N SER A 162 8.41 50.18 1.65
CA SER A 162 7.80 51.42 2.15
C SER A 162 7.67 52.43 1.01
N CYS A 163 6.49 53.04 0.88
CA CYS A 163 6.33 54.21 0.02
C CYS A 163 7.06 55.40 0.62
N ARG A 164 7.84 56.15 -0.16
CA ARG A 164 8.55 57.35 0.35
C ARG A 164 7.62 58.55 0.58
N ASP A 165 6.52 58.63 -0.17
CA ASP A 165 5.62 59.79 -0.11
C ASP A 165 4.63 59.71 1.06
N CYS A 166 4.25 58.49 1.47
CA CYS A 166 3.24 58.28 2.52
C CYS A 166 3.69 57.31 3.62
N GLU A 167 4.94 56.88 3.61
CA GLU A 167 5.57 55.96 4.59
C GLU A 167 4.85 54.61 4.80
N LYS A 168 3.82 54.32 4.00
CA LYS A 168 3.01 53.10 4.11
C LYS A 168 3.80 51.89 3.61
N ILE A 169 3.76 50.81 4.40
CA ILE A 169 4.40 49.54 4.05
C ILE A 169 3.44 48.70 3.19
N SER A 170 3.88 48.34 2.00
CA SER A 170 3.25 47.39 1.09
C SER A 170 3.96 46.04 1.15
N GLN A 171 3.19 44.96 1.19
CA GLN A 171 3.69 43.59 1.17
C GLN A 171 2.70 42.70 0.43
N ALA A 172 3.19 41.82 -0.44
CA ALA A 172 2.35 40.79 -1.08
C ALA A 172 1.70 39.89 -0.01
N PRO A 173 0.45 39.40 -0.21
CA PRO A 173 -0.24 38.56 0.77
C PRO A 173 0.50 37.25 1.05
N ALA A 174 0.20 36.62 2.20
CA ALA A 174 0.81 35.36 2.57
C ALA A 174 0.38 34.24 1.61
N PRO A 175 1.31 33.39 1.14
CA PRO A 175 0.97 32.19 0.39
C PRO A 175 0.02 31.29 1.19
N PHE A 176 -0.85 30.59 0.49
CA PHE A 176 -1.72 29.59 1.08
C PHE A 176 -0.92 28.34 1.49
N HIS A 177 -1.24 27.79 2.65
CA HIS A 177 -0.73 26.51 3.14
C HIS A 177 -1.92 25.58 3.42
N VAL A 178 -1.77 24.30 3.08
CA VAL A 178 -2.83 23.28 3.26
C VAL A 178 -3.20 23.12 4.73
N THR A 179 -2.20 23.19 5.61
CA THR A 179 -2.37 23.10 7.05
C THR A 179 -2.04 24.45 7.72
N PRO A 180 -2.73 24.83 8.81
CA PRO A 180 -2.41 26.06 9.54
C PRO A 180 -0.98 26.02 10.05
N ARG A 181 -0.18 27.06 9.73
CA ARG A 181 1.27 27.12 10.01
C ARG A 181 2.06 25.93 9.40
N GLY A 182 1.56 25.36 8.30
CA GLY A 182 2.13 24.18 7.67
C GLY A 182 3.51 24.44 7.08
N TRP A 183 4.53 23.81 7.66
CA TRP A 183 5.89 23.77 7.11
C TRP A 183 6.01 22.75 5.96
N ALA A 184 5.16 21.73 5.96
CA ALA A 184 5.10 20.71 4.92
C ALA A 184 4.42 21.25 3.65
N GLY A 185 5.09 21.12 2.51
CA GLY A 185 4.48 21.42 1.21
C GLY A 185 3.39 20.40 0.83
N PRO A 186 2.51 20.74 -0.13
CA PRO A 186 1.40 19.86 -0.52
C PRO A 186 1.87 18.49 -1.03
N SER A 187 2.96 18.44 -1.81
CA SER A 187 3.52 17.18 -2.31
C SER A 187 4.08 16.30 -1.20
N LEU A 188 4.75 16.89 -0.20
CA LEU A 188 5.26 16.15 0.96
C LEU A 188 4.09 15.59 1.79
N LEU A 189 3.06 16.41 2.04
CA LEU A 189 1.88 15.98 2.78
C LEU A 189 1.14 14.84 2.07
N ALA A 190 0.95 14.97 0.74
CA ALA A 190 0.34 13.93 -0.08
C ALA A 190 1.13 12.62 -0.03
N MET A 191 2.46 12.68 -0.10
CA MET A 191 3.33 11.51 0.02
C MET A 191 3.18 10.83 1.38
N ILE A 192 3.27 11.57 2.49
CA ILE A 192 3.12 11.01 3.85
C ILE A 192 1.77 10.29 4.00
N LEU A 193 0.69 10.91 3.53
CA LEU A 193 -0.66 10.33 3.60
C LEU A 193 -0.80 9.09 2.71
N PHE A 194 -0.31 9.15 1.48
CA PHE A 194 -0.35 8.03 0.54
C PHE A 194 0.49 6.84 1.05
N GLU A 195 1.68 7.09 1.58
CA GLU A 195 2.52 6.04 2.15
C GLU A 195 1.86 5.41 3.38
N LYS A 196 1.21 6.21 4.23
CA LYS A 196 0.53 5.70 5.42
C LYS A 196 -0.71 4.87 5.09
N PHE A 197 -1.57 5.40 4.22
CA PHE A 197 -2.90 4.82 3.99
C PHE A 197 -2.97 3.97 2.72
N GLY A 198 -2.29 4.35 1.65
CA GLY A 198 -2.27 3.63 0.38
C GLY A 198 -1.27 2.48 0.33
N GLN A 199 -0.10 2.65 0.96
CA GLN A 199 0.96 1.62 1.00
C GLN A 199 1.10 0.94 2.37
N HIS A 200 0.22 1.26 3.32
CA HIS A 200 0.21 0.71 4.68
C HIS A 200 1.58 0.81 5.40
N GLN A 201 2.39 1.81 5.06
CA GLN A 201 3.71 1.98 5.66
C GLN A 201 3.57 2.70 7.02
N PRO A 202 3.94 2.07 8.15
CA PRO A 202 3.85 2.70 9.45
C PRO A 202 4.78 3.91 9.55
N LEU A 203 4.37 4.94 10.28
CA LEU A 203 5.08 6.23 10.35
C LEU A 203 6.52 6.10 10.86
N ASN A 204 6.81 5.13 11.74
CA ASN A 204 8.19 4.84 12.19
C ASN A 204 9.09 4.47 11.01
N ARG A 205 8.60 3.59 10.12
CA ARG A 205 9.33 3.14 8.95
C ARG A 205 9.51 4.27 7.93
N GLN A 206 8.55 5.19 7.85
CA GLN A 206 8.70 6.40 7.03
C GLN A 206 9.79 7.32 7.60
N ALA A 207 9.74 7.61 8.91
CA ALA A 207 10.73 8.45 9.59
C ALA A 207 12.16 7.94 9.42
N GLU A 208 12.37 6.63 9.61
CA GLU A 208 13.67 5.99 9.39
C GLU A 208 14.15 6.12 7.94
N ARG A 209 13.25 5.92 6.96
CA ARG A 209 13.56 6.06 5.53
C ARG A 209 13.93 7.51 5.20
N TYR A 210 13.27 8.49 5.82
CA TYR A 210 13.54 9.91 5.59
C TYR A 210 14.89 10.32 6.20
N ALA A 211 15.21 9.80 7.39
CA ALA A 211 16.51 10.00 8.03
C ALA A 211 17.67 9.42 7.19
N LYS A 212 17.50 8.24 6.59
CA LYS A 212 18.49 7.63 5.68
C LYS A 212 18.76 8.46 4.42
N GLU A 213 17.87 9.36 4.06
CA GLU A 213 18.02 10.27 2.93
C GLU A 213 18.46 11.69 3.33
N GLY A 214 18.89 11.85 4.58
CA GLY A 214 19.37 13.12 5.10
C GLY A 214 18.28 14.09 5.54
N VAL A 215 17.01 13.65 5.63
CA VAL A 215 15.89 14.48 6.11
C VAL A 215 15.28 13.85 7.37
N PRO A 216 15.93 14.01 8.54
CA PRO A 216 15.41 13.46 9.79
C PRO A 216 14.14 14.21 10.22
N LEU A 217 12.99 13.52 10.17
CA LEU A 217 11.71 14.01 10.67
C LEU A 217 11.27 13.16 11.86
N SER A 218 10.85 13.80 12.94
CA SER A 218 10.37 13.08 14.12
C SER A 218 9.02 12.40 13.84
N LEU A 219 8.78 11.28 14.52
CA LEU A 219 7.50 10.58 14.46
C LEU A 219 6.32 11.48 14.85
N SER A 220 6.49 12.28 15.90
CA SER A 220 5.47 13.24 16.37
C SER A 220 5.11 14.23 15.26
N THR A 221 6.11 14.78 14.57
CA THR A 221 5.91 15.71 13.47
C THR A 221 5.11 15.07 12.34
N LEU A 222 5.45 13.83 11.96
CA LEU A 222 4.71 13.10 10.93
C LEU A 222 3.27 12.80 11.37
N ALA A 223 3.06 12.41 12.62
CA ALA A 223 1.73 12.14 13.17
C ALA A 223 0.85 13.41 13.16
N ASP A 224 1.41 14.55 13.55
CA ASP A 224 0.72 15.85 13.51
C ASP A 224 0.32 16.23 12.07
N GLN A 225 1.22 16.02 11.10
CA GLN A 225 0.91 16.28 9.69
C GLN A 225 -0.17 15.33 9.15
N VAL A 226 -0.16 14.06 9.54
CA VAL A 226 -1.25 13.14 9.17
C VAL A 226 -2.59 13.62 9.75
N GLY A 227 -2.63 14.00 11.03
CA GLY A 227 -3.84 14.51 11.66
C GLY A 227 -4.37 15.76 10.95
N ALA A 228 -3.48 16.71 10.65
CA ALA A 228 -3.84 17.93 9.93
C ALA A 228 -4.30 17.65 8.49
N GLY A 229 -3.68 16.68 7.81
CA GLY A 229 -4.09 16.22 6.48
C GLY A 229 -5.48 15.57 6.49
N CYS A 230 -5.77 14.70 7.44
CA CYS A 230 -7.10 14.11 7.62
C CYS A 230 -8.16 15.18 7.87
N ALA A 231 -7.88 16.15 8.76
CA ALA A 231 -8.80 17.25 9.03
C ALA A 231 -9.07 18.12 7.78
N ALA A 232 -8.05 18.35 6.94
CA ALA A 232 -8.21 19.09 5.69
C ALA A 232 -9.03 18.33 4.64
N LEU A 233 -8.93 16.99 4.62
CA LEU A 233 -9.64 16.12 3.67
C LEU A 233 -11.04 15.70 4.13
N GLU A 234 -11.36 15.85 5.42
CA GLU A 234 -12.65 15.50 6.02
C GLU A 234 -13.87 15.98 5.20
N PRO A 235 -13.93 17.24 4.68
CA PRO A 235 -15.08 17.67 3.89
C PRO A 235 -15.25 16.90 2.58
N LEU A 236 -14.16 16.43 1.98
CA LEU A 236 -14.18 15.62 0.76
C LEU A 236 -14.59 14.18 1.08
N ILE A 237 -14.05 13.60 2.15
CA ILE A 237 -14.40 12.26 2.61
C ILE A 237 -15.91 12.16 2.84
N ARG A 238 -16.50 13.12 3.55
CA ARG A 238 -17.95 13.20 3.79
C ARG A 238 -18.80 13.29 2.52
N ARG A 239 -18.26 13.79 1.41
CA ARG A 239 -18.96 13.84 0.11
C ARG A 239 -18.82 12.55 -0.69
N ILE A 240 -17.72 11.83 -0.50
CA ILE A 240 -17.45 10.57 -1.19
C ILE A 240 -18.21 9.41 -0.52
N GLU A 241 -18.23 9.36 0.81
CA GLU A 241 -18.87 8.29 1.59
C GLU A 241 -20.32 7.97 1.18
N PRO A 242 -21.22 8.95 0.97
CA PRO A 242 -22.59 8.67 0.54
C PRO A 242 -22.69 8.07 -0.87
N SER A 243 -21.70 8.31 -1.73
CA SER A 243 -21.69 7.83 -3.11
C SER A 243 -21.14 6.40 -3.25
N GLU A 244 -20.12 6.06 -2.45
CA GLU A 244 -19.54 4.70 -2.41
C GLU A 244 -20.47 3.71 -1.70
N LEU A 245 -21.15 4.11 -0.62
CA LEU A 245 -22.12 3.25 0.08
C LEU A 245 -23.38 2.95 -0.76
N ARG A 246 -23.65 3.77 -1.78
CA ARG A 246 -24.77 3.58 -2.72
C ARG A 246 -24.44 2.69 -3.91
N ARG A 247 -23.16 2.35 -4.11
CA ARG A 247 -22.75 1.36 -5.10
C ARG A 247 -23.06 -0.03 -4.52
N PRO A 248 -23.96 -0.82 -5.14
CA PRO A 248 -24.08 -2.22 -4.76
C PRO A 248 -22.72 -2.86 -4.97
N GLN A 249 -22.17 -3.44 -3.91
CA GLN A 249 -20.91 -4.15 -3.98
C GLN A 249 -21.12 -5.30 -4.96
N THR A 250 -20.47 -5.26 -6.12
CA THR A 250 -20.51 -6.37 -7.06
C THR A 250 -19.84 -7.54 -6.38
N THR A 251 -20.65 -8.48 -5.91
CA THR A 251 -20.20 -9.73 -5.29
C THR A 251 -19.26 -10.44 -6.27
N PRO A 252 -18.08 -10.92 -5.84
CA PRO A 252 -17.23 -11.75 -6.68
C PRO A 252 -18.01 -13.02 -7.04
N GLY A 253 -18.47 -13.12 -8.28
CA GLY A 253 -19.23 -14.28 -8.76
C GLY A 253 -20.40 -13.98 -9.70
N SER A 254 -20.83 -12.73 -9.86
CA SER A 254 -21.75 -12.37 -10.95
C SER A 254 -20.96 -11.82 -12.14
N GLY A 255 -21.10 -12.48 -13.29
CA GLY A 255 -20.41 -12.12 -14.53
C GLY A 255 -20.57 -10.63 -14.85
N LEU A 256 -19.43 -9.98 -15.03
CA LEU A 256 -19.33 -8.55 -15.33
C LEU A 256 -20.05 -8.20 -16.65
N PRO A 257 -21.01 -7.26 -16.69
CA PRO A 257 -21.79 -6.93 -17.89
C PRO A 257 -21.09 -6.01 -18.91
N TRP A 258 -19.86 -5.58 -18.67
CA TRP A 258 -19.21 -4.49 -19.44
C TRP A 258 -18.47 -4.92 -20.72
N THR A 259 -18.54 -6.19 -21.14
CA THR A 259 -17.82 -6.67 -22.35
C THR A 259 -18.52 -6.41 -23.69
N ARG A 260 -19.53 -5.53 -23.78
CA ARG A 260 -20.36 -5.40 -25.00
C ARG A 260 -20.36 -4.05 -25.73
N HIS A 261 -19.45 -3.11 -25.46
CA HIS A 261 -19.54 -1.79 -26.12
C HIS A 261 -18.33 -1.28 -26.90
N TRP A 262 -17.26 -2.06 -27.09
CA TRP A 262 -16.09 -1.61 -27.87
C TRP A 262 -15.71 -2.54 -29.01
N ARG A 263 -16.69 -2.93 -29.83
CA ARG A 263 -16.44 -3.57 -31.12
C ARG A 263 -17.57 -3.25 -32.12
N LYS A 264 -17.41 -2.15 -32.87
CA LYS A 264 -17.78 -1.98 -34.30
C LYS A 264 -17.83 -0.48 -34.67
N THR A 265 -16.77 -0.05 -35.35
CA THR A 265 -16.82 0.95 -36.44
C THR A 265 -15.77 0.49 -37.44
N ASP A 266 -16.20 -0.42 -38.33
CA ASP A 266 -15.85 -0.37 -39.75
C ASP A 266 -17.08 0.21 -40.46
#